data_AF-A0A840S882-F1
#
_entry.id   AF-A0A840S882-F1
#
_cell.length_a   1.000
_cell.length_b   1.000
_cell.length_c   1.000
_cell.angle_alpha   90.00
_cell.angle_beta   90.00
_cell.angle_gamma   90.00
#
_symmetry.space_group_name_H-M   'P 1'
#
loop_
_entity.id
_entity.type
_entity.pdbx_description
1 polymer ?
#
loop_
_entity_poly.entity_id
_entity_poly.type
_entity_poly.pdbx_seq_one_letter_code
_entity_poly.pdbx_strand_id
1 'polypeptide(L)'
;MISTKEELLKFISDMQKKSPDSFTEMEVLPSAIDQKTAALLQELWCSLNIPLESTQKNNALLFDKKLYSSKAKILNDTGLVFGFTMSFGKPEADTFRAFRDRLDFAVSLYPNHINFPQLEDGKLPRSTAFFSSKDLDFARGMAFACHTFYTCGRAVTWFNTILQALKINASSFFSDFDEWQQCNNCSYITDFRPEEHPHLEIEKMQLNFLKEKFEEKHKQHLFPAVTDIIKLNGAFSRLTAENEEAVIETSYNPEDIFSPYAMNITSFVENVTMENCSVKIFFNRDEPDFKIL
;
A
#
# COMPACT_ATOMS: atom_id res chain seq x y z
N MET A 1 -20.97 -2.86 -5.08
CA MET A 1 -20.18 -3.63 -6.06
C MET A 1 -20.70 -3.37 -7.47
N ILE A 2 -19.86 -2.79 -8.33
CA ILE A 2 -20.12 -2.60 -9.76
C ILE A 2 -19.52 -3.79 -10.50
N SER A 3 -20.34 -4.56 -11.23
CA SER A 3 -19.95 -5.86 -11.77
C SER A 3 -19.74 -5.85 -13.28
N THR A 4 -20.41 -4.93 -13.98
CA THR A 4 -20.37 -4.82 -15.44
C THR A 4 -19.88 -3.45 -15.91
N LYS A 5 -19.41 -3.41 -17.16
CA LYS A 5 -18.99 -2.16 -17.81
C LYS A 5 -20.16 -1.18 -17.95
N GLU A 6 -21.35 -1.69 -18.28
CA GLU A 6 -22.55 -0.88 -18.44
C GLU A 6 -22.97 -0.22 -17.12
N GLU A 7 -22.90 -0.96 -16.00
CA GLU A 7 -23.13 -0.42 -14.66
C GLU A 7 -22.11 0.67 -14.32
N LEU A 8 -20.82 0.45 -14.61
CA LEU A 8 -19.76 1.42 -14.35
C LEU A 8 -19.97 2.71 -15.15
N LEU A 9 -20.27 2.60 -16.45
CA LEU A 9 -20.53 3.76 -17.31
C LEU A 9 -21.77 4.55 -16.85
N LYS A 10 -22.82 3.86 -16.42
CA LYS A 10 -24.01 4.50 -15.86
C LYS A 10 -23.68 5.23 -14.57
N PHE A 11 -22.95 4.58 -13.66
CA PHE A 11 -22.51 5.17 -12.40
C PHE A 11 -21.69 6.45 -12.63
N ILE A 12 -20.71 6.41 -13.53
CA ILE A 12 -19.90 7.58 -13.88
C ILE A 12 -20.78 8.72 -14.41
N SER A 13 -21.70 8.43 -15.33
CA SER A 13 -22.61 9.46 -15.87
C SER A 13 -23.51 10.06 -14.80
N ASP A 14 -24.00 9.25 -13.85
CA ASP A 14 -24.81 9.72 -12.73
C ASP A 14 -23.99 10.63 -11.79
N MET A 15 -22.76 10.24 -11.45
CA MET A 15 -21.86 11.02 -10.59
C MET A 15 -21.52 12.38 -11.20
N GLN A 16 -21.13 12.42 -12.47
CA GLN A 16 -20.82 13.67 -13.17
C GLN A 16 -22.00 14.65 -13.20
N LYS A 17 -23.24 14.15 -13.22
CA LYS A 17 -24.44 14.98 -13.25
C LYS A 17 -24.92 15.44 -11.88
N LYS A 18 -24.80 14.57 -10.88
CA LYS A 18 -25.45 14.77 -9.58
C LYS A 18 -24.50 15.26 -8.49
N SER A 19 -23.22 14.87 -8.56
CA SER A 19 -22.24 15.10 -7.50
C SER A 19 -20.81 15.11 -8.04
N PRO A 20 -20.46 16.01 -8.99
CA PRO A 20 -19.15 16.01 -9.65
C PRO A 20 -17.98 16.25 -8.69
N ASP A 21 -18.19 17.02 -7.62
CA ASP A 21 -17.14 17.41 -6.67
C ASP A 21 -17.04 16.46 -5.46
N SER A 22 -17.81 15.37 -5.44
CA SER A 22 -17.82 14.43 -4.32
C SER A 22 -16.78 13.33 -4.51
N PHE A 23 -15.88 13.20 -3.54
CA PHE A 23 -15.00 12.04 -3.48
C PHE A 23 -15.82 10.76 -3.31
N THR A 24 -15.55 9.75 -4.12
CA THR A 24 -16.24 8.45 -4.02
C THR A 24 -15.28 7.27 -4.07
N GLU A 25 -15.39 6.41 -3.07
CA GLU A 25 -14.79 5.09 -3.07
C GLU A 25 -15.80 4.07 -3.60
N MET A 26 -15.38 3.21 -4.53
CA MET A 26 -16.27 2.22 -5.14
C MET A 26 -15.59 0.89 -5.37
N GLU A 27 -16.32 -0.19 -5.05
CA GLU A 27 -15.88 -1.54 -5.36
C GLU A 27 -16.27 -1.93 -6.79
N VAL A 28 -15.28 -2.28 -7.62
CA VAL A 28 -15.43 -2.56 -9.05
C VAL A 28 -14.74 -3.88 -9.41
N LEU A 29 -15.49 -4.78 -10.05
CA LEU A 29 -14.91 -6.02 -10.54
C LEU A 29 -13.92 -5.77 -11.68
N PRO A 30 -12.81 -6.54 -11.77
CA PRO A 30 -11.82 -6.40 -12.84
C PRO A 30 -12.41 -6.45 -14.26
N SER A 31 -13.51 -7.18 -14.45
CA SER A 31 -14.22 -7.31 -15.73
C SER A 31 -14.81 -5.99 -16.25
N ALA A 32 -15.16 -5.06 -15.35
CA ALA A 32 -15.75 -3.78 -15.71
C ALA A 32 -14.70 -2.73 -16.13
N ILE A 33 -13.42 -2.98 -15.84
CA ILE A 33 -12.33 -2.01 -16.05
C ILE A 33 -11.70 -2.22 -17.43
N ASP A 34 -11.71 -1.19 -18.26
CA ASP A 34 -10.90 -1.10 -19.48
C ASP A 34 -10.35 0.33 -19.68
N GLN A 35 -9.63 0.57 -20.77
CA GLN A 35 -9.07 1.89 -21.07
C GLN A 35 -10.14 2.98 -21.15
N LYS A 36 -11.33 2.67 -21.67
CA LYS A 36 -12.42 3.64 -21.82
C LYS A 36 -13.00 4.00 -20.45
N THR A 37 -13.27 3.02 -19.60
CA THR A 37 -13.80 3.30 -18.26
C THR A 37 -12.76 3.99 -17.38
N ALA A 38 -11.49 3.62 -17.49
CA ALA A 38 -10.41 4.27 -16.76
C ALA A 38 -10.28 5.76 -17.14
N ALA A 39 -10.28 6.09 -18.43
CA ALA A 39 -10.23 7.49 -18.87
C ALA A 39 -11.42 8.31 -18.34
N LEU A 40 -12.62 7.73 -18.29
CA LEU A 40 -13.80 8.42 -17.75
C LEU A 40 -13.76 8.56 -16.22
N LEU A 41 -13.14 7.63 -15.51
CA LEU A 41 -12.96 7.70 -14.06
C LEU A 41 -11.94 8.76 -13.64
N GLN A 42 -10.99 9.12 -14.52
CA GLN A 42 -10.01 10.17 -14.25
C GLN A 42 -10.67 11.56 -14.05
N GLU A 43 -11.84 11.76 -14.66
CA GLU A 43 -12.65 12.97 -14.51
C GLU A 43 -13.46 12.99 -13.20
N LEU A 44 -13.36 11.94 -12.38
CA LEU A 44 -14.02 11.84 -11.08
C LEU A 44 -12.99 11.80 -9.96
N TRP A 45 -13.30 12.47 -8.86
CA TRP A 45 -12.55 12.32 -7.62
C TRP A 45 -12.90 10.98 -7.00
N CYS A 46 -12.16 9.92 -7.36
CA CYS A 46 -12.50 8.57 -6.93
C CYS A 46 -11.31 7.69 -6.58
N SER A 47 -11.61 6.66 -5.78
CA SER A 47 -10.73 5.54 -5.48
C SER A 47 -11.44 4.23 -5.78
N LEU A 48 -10.75 3.31 -6.45
CA LEU A 48 -11.29 2.00 -6.82
C LEU A 48 -10.85 0.92 -5.84
N ASN A 49 -11.79 0.14 -5.34
CA ASN A 49 -11.53 -1.12 -4.64
C ASN A 49 -11.74 -2.29 -5.60
N ILE A 50 -10.69 -3.08 -5.81
CA ILE A 50 -10.72 -4.22 -6.72
C ILE A 50 -10.66 -5.50 -5.88
N PRO A 51 -11.70 -6.35 -5.89
CA PRO A 51 -11.64 -7.64 -5.24
C PRO A 51 -10.54 -8.51 -5.86
N LEU A 52 -9.53 -8.86 -5.06
CA LEU A 52 -8.39 -9.70 -5.46
C LEU A 52 -8.69 -11.17 -5.12
N GLU A 53 -9.73 -11.69 -5.75
CA GLU A 53 -10.30 -12.99 -5.41
C GLU A 53 -9.65 -14.13 -6.19
N SER A 54 -9.61 -15.29 -5.55
CA SER A 54 -9.33 -16.58 -6.18
C SER A 54 -10.63 -17.37 -6.35
N THR A 55 -10.72 -18.12 -7.44
CA THR A 55 -11.82 -19.06 -7.67
C THR A 55 -11.36 -20.48 -7.36
N GLN A 56 -12.31 -21.42 -7.26
CA GLN A 56 -12.01 -22.83 -7.03
C GLN A 56 -12.65 -23.69 -8.11
N LYS A 57 -11.90 -24.67 -8.62
CA LYS A 57 -12.41 -25.73 -9.51
C LYS A 57 -11.77 -27.05 -9.13
N ASN A 58 -12.56 -28.08 -8.84
CA ASN A 58 -12.09 -29.42 -8.45
C ASN A 58 -11.06 -29.38 -7.29
N ASN A 59 -11.35 -28.60 -6.24
CA ASN A 59 -10.46 -28.35 -5.10
C ASN A 59 -9.09 -27.73 -5.42
N ALA A 60 -8.89 -27.25 -6.66
CA ALA A 60 -7.74 -26.45 -7.01
C ALA A 60 -8.11 -24.95 -6.95
N LEU A 61 -7.28 -24.18 -6.27
CA LEU A 61 -7.35 -22.73 -6.25
C LEU A 61 -6.85 -22.17 -7.59
N LEU A 62 -7.62 -21.25 -8.18
CA LEU A 62 -7.32 -20.58 -9.44
C LEU A 62 -7.23 -19.07 -9.20
N PHE A 63 -6.12 -18.48 -9.62
CA PHE A 63 -5.86 -17.05 -9.49
C PHE A 63 -5.32 -16.47 -10.79
N ASP A 64 -6.07 -15.54 -11.39
CA ASP A 64 -5.74 -14.97 -12.70
C ASP A 64 -4.79 -13.77 -12.58
N LYS A 65 -3.50 -14.06 -12.42
CA LYS A 65 -2.45 -13.02 -12.38
C LYS A 65 -2.49 -12.11 -13.61
N LYS A 66 -2.78 -12.66 -14.80
CA LYS A 66 -2.76 -11.90 -16.05
C LYS A 66 -3.88 -10.85 -16.06
N LEU A 67 -5.07 -11.23 -15.62
CA LEU A 67 -6.19 -10.30 -15.45
C LEU A 67 -5.79 -9.14 -14.55
N TYR A 68 -5.37 -9.41 -13.31
CA TYR A 68 -5.07 -8.35 -12.35
C TYR A 68 -3.88 -7.48 -12.78
N SER A 69 -2.80 -8.05 -13.31
CA SER A 69 -1.69 -7.26 -13.86
C SER A 69 -2.14 -6.35 -15.00
N SER A 70 -3.03 -6.83 -15.87
CA SER A 70 -3.55 -6.00 -16.97
C SER A 70 -4.40 -4.83 -16.47
N LYS A 71 -5.20 -5.02 -15.41
CA LYS A 71 -6.04 -3.97 -14.84
C LYS A 71 -5.23 -2.96 -14.03
N ALA A 72 -4.35 -3.43 -13.16
CA ALA A 72 -3.45 -2.56 -12.41
C ALA A 72 -2.59 -1.71 -13.36
N LYS A 73 -2.11 -2.27 -14.47
CA LYS A 73 -1.41 -1.49 -15.49
C LYS A 73 -2.26 -0.36 -16.06
N ILE A 74 -3.51 -0.63 -16.45
CA ILE A 74 -4.41 0.42 -16.98
C ILE A 74 -4.58 1.55 -15.95
N LEU A 75 -4.78 1.19 -14.68
CA LEU A 75 -5.04 2.17 -13.62
C LEU A 75 -3.79 3.01 -13.30
N ASN A 76 -2.63 2.37 -13.16
CA ASN A 76 -1.35 3.04 -12.97
C ASN A 76 -1.01 3.96 -14.15
N ASP A 77 -1.16 3.49 -15.39
CA ASP A 77 -0.89 4.31 -16.59
C ASP A 77 -1.83 5.54 -16.69
N THR A 78 -3.04 5.45 -16.11
CA THR A 78 -4.03 6.54 -16.09
C THR A 78 -3.88 7.45 -14.87
N GLY A 79 -3.05 7.07 -13.88
CA GLY A 79 -2.92 7.81 -12.62
C GLY A 79 -4.14 7.70 -11.69
N LEU A 80 -4.94 6.64 -11.83
CA LEU A 80 -6.09 6.40 -10.95
C LEU A 80 -5.66 5.80 -9.63
N VAL A 81 -6.23 6.29 -8.53
CA VAL A 81 -6.07 5.70 -7.20
C VAL A 81 -6.88 4.40 -7.13
N PHE A 82 -6.22 3.30 -6.76
CA PHE A 82 -6.88 2.03 -6.57
C PHE A 82 -6.23 1.20 -5.47
N GLY A 83 -7.00 0.30 -4.89
CA GLY A 83 -6.51 -0.71 -3.96
C GLY A 83 -7.12 -2.06 -4.20
N PHE A 84 -6.61 -3.05 -3.47
CA PHE A 84 -7.14 -4.41 -3.51
C PHE A 84 -7.89 -4.74 -2.24
N THR A 85 -9.02 -5.42 -2.41
CA THR A 85 -9.72 -6.10 -1.32
C THR A 85 -9.32 -7.56 -1.36
N MET A 86 -8.59 -8.02 -0.34
CA MET A 86 -8.06 -9.38 -0.28
C MET A 86 -8.59 -10.13 0.94
N SER A 87 -8.85 -11.43 0.77
CA SER A 87 -9.22 -12.31 1.88
C SER A 87 -8.23 -13.45 2.08
N PHE A 88 -8.16 -13.92 3.33
CA PHE A 88 -7.46 -15.14 3.74
C PHE A 88 -8.45 -16.24 4.14
N GLY A 89 -8.09 -17.52 3.95
CA GLY A 89 -8.94 -18.64 4.33
C GLY A 89 -10.20 -18.79 3.48
N LYS A 90 -10.23 -18.17 2.30
CA LYS A 90 -11.34 -18.22 1.33
C LYS A 90 -10.79 -18.22 -0.10
N PRO A 91 -11.33 -19.04 -1.03
CA PRO A 91 -12.35 -20.08 -0.84
C PRO A 91 -11.83 -21.29 -0.03
N GLU A 92 -12.61 -22.38 0.10
CA GLU A 92 -12.27 -23.53 0.94
C GLU A 92 -10.90 -24.15 0.61
N ALA A 93 -10.51 -24.16 -0.67
CA ALA A 93 -9.21 -24.62 -1.15
C ALA A 93 -8.06 -23.63 -0.94
N ASP A 94 -8.28 -22.49 -0.28
CA ASP A 94 -7.22 -21.54 0.03
C ASP A 94 -6.20 -22.15 0.99
N THR A 95 -4.97 -21.65 0.93
CA THR A 95 -3.87 -22.08 1.78
C THR A 95 -3.11 -20.86 2.28
N PHE A 96 -2.40 -20.99 3.39
CA PHE A 96 -1.52 -19.93 3.87
C PHE A 96 -0.48 -19.51 2.83
N ARG A 97 0.09 -20.50 2.12
CA ARG A 97 1.03 -20.24 1.02
C ARG A 97 0.38 -19.41 -0.10
N ALA A 98 -0.82 -19.78 -0.54
CA ALA A 98 -1.51 -19.05 -1.58
C ALA A 98 -1.88 -17.62 -1.15
N PHE A 99 -2.27 -17.41 0.11
CA PHE A 99 -2.45 -16.07 0.68
C PHE A 99 -1.17 -15.23 0.58
N ARG A 100 -0.03 -15.78 1.01
CA ARG A 100 1.27 -15.10 0.92
C ARG A 100 1.65 -14.77 -0.53
N ASP A 101 1.46 -15.72 -1.45
CA ASP A 101 1.73 -15.53 -2.88
C ASP A 101 0.84 -14.44 -3.49
N ARG A 102 -0.42 -14.32 -3.04
CA ARG A 102 -1.33 -13.24 -3.45
C ARG A 102 -0.94 -11.90 -2.88
N LEU A 103 -0.51 -11.84 -1.62
CA LEU A 103 -0.03 -10.61 -0.99
C LEU A 103 1.23 -10.07 -1.67
N ASP A 104 2.20 -10.94 -1.95
CA ASP A 104 3.41 -10.61 -2.72
C ASP A 104 3.05 -10.07 -4.10
N PHE A 105 2.10 -10.74 -4.78
CA PHE A 105 1.61 -10.30 -6.07
C PHE A 105 0.88 -8.95 -6.00
N ALA A 106 -0.01 -8.75 -5.04
CA ALA A 106 -0.78 -7.51 -4.87
C ALA A 106 0.15 -6.30 -4.73
N VAL A 107 1.12 -6.38 -3.81
CA VAL A 107 2.10 -5.32 -3.57
C VAL A 107 2.92 -4.99 -4.81
N SER A 108 3.28 -6.00 -5.61
CA SER A 108 4.04 -5.79 -6.85
C SER A 108 3.31 -4.98 -7.92
N LEU A 109 2.00 -4.79 -7.77
CA LEU A 109 1.15 -4.03 -8.70
C LEU A 109 0.95 -2.56 -8.28
N TYR A 110 1.60 -2.10 -7.21
CA TYR A 110 1.54 -0.73 -6.70
C TYR A 110 0.12 -0.22 -6.35
N PRO A 111 -0.72 -0.99 -5.66
CA PRO A 111 -2.00 -0.47 -5.16
C PRO A 111 -1.76 0.61 -4.10
N ASN A 112 -2.58 1.64 -4.04
CA ASN A 112 -2.52 2.66 -2.98
C ASN A 112 -2.86 2.08 -1.60
N HIS A 113 -3.65 1.02 -1.56
CA HIS A 113 -4.08 0.35 -0.33
C HIS A 113 -4.41 -1.13 -0.56
N ILE A 114 -4.28 -1.92 0.50
CA ILE A 114 -4.74 -3.31 0.53
C ILE A 114 -5.63 -3.48 1.77
N ASN A 115 -6.90 -3.76 1.54
CA ASN A 115 -7.92 -3.89 2.57
C ASN A 115 -8.27 -5.36 2.79
N PHE A 116 -8.56 -5.70 4.04
CA PHE A 116 -8.93 -7.04 4.47
C PHE A 116 -10.27 -6.98 5.19
N PRO A 117 -11.40 -7.29 4.51
CA PRO A 117 -12.73 -7.15 5.09
C PRO A 117 -12.91 -7.89 6.42
N GLN A 118 -12.16 -8.98 6.61
CA GLN A 118 -12.20 -9.80 7.82
C GLN A 118 -11.63 -9.10 9.06
N LEU A 119 -10.85 -8.03 8.89
CA LEU A 119 -10.38 -7.19 10.00
C LEU A 119 -11.49 -6.22 10.45
N GLU A 120 -12.32 -5.74 9.52
CA GLU A 120 -13.37 -4.76 9.77
C GLU A 120 -14.66 -5.40 10.27
N ASP A 121 -15.14 -6.46 9.61
CA ASP A 121 -16.45 -7.04 9.91
C ASP A 121 -16.42 -8.11 11.01
N GLY A 122 -15.22 -8.47 11.48
CA GLY A 122 -14.98 -9.49 12.51
C GLY A 122 -15.32 -10.91 12.08
N LYS A 123 -15.71 -11.16 10.82
CA LYS A 123 -16.10 -12.48 10.32
C LYS A 123 -14.88 -13.26 9.87
N LEU A 124 -14.13 -13.74 10.84
CA LEU A 124 -12.97 -14.59 10.60
C LEU A 124 -13.38 -15.92 9.94
N PRO A 125 -12.61 -16.40 8.95
CA PRO A 125 -12.82 -17.71 8.36
C PRO A 125 -12.60 -18.83 9.40
N ARG A 126 -13.24 -19.98 9.18
CA ARG A 126 -12.98 -21.20 9.97
C ARG A 126 -11.83 -21.98 9.34
N SER A 127 -11.10 -22.74 10.15
CA SER A 127 -10.05 -23.64 9.66
C SER A 127 -10.62 -24.66 8.66
N THR A 128 -9.86 -24.95 7.61
CA THR A 128 -10.17 -25.96 6.61
C THR A 128 -9.12 -27.07 6.62
N ALA A 129 -9.28 -28.09 5.77
CA ALA A 129 -8.25 -29.12 5.59
C ALA A 129 -6.91 -28.56 5.04
N PHE A 130 -6.93 -27.35 4.46
CA PHE A 130 -5.80 -26.73 3.77
C PHE A 130 -5.31 -25.45 4.45
N PHE A 131 -6.05 -24.95 5.44
CA PHE A 131 -5.77 -23.71 6.17
C PHE A 131 -6.04 -23.94 7.66
N SER A 132 -4.99 -24.23 8.42
CA SER A 132 -5.11 -24.55 9.85
C SER A 132 -5.49 -23.31 10.67
N SER A 133 -6.01 -23.50 11.90
CA SER A 133 -6.29 -22.38 12.80
C SER A 133 -5.04 -21.53 13.08
N LYS A 134 -3.87 -22.18 13.24
CA LYS A 134 -2.61 -21.48 13.45
C LYS A 134 -2.23 -20.64 12.23
N ASP A 135 -2.42 -21.17 11.03
CA ASP A 135 -2.18 -20.42 9.81
C ASP A 135 -3.14 -19.24 9.66
N LEU A 136 -4.39 -19.39 10.09
CA LEU A 136 -5.37 -18.29 10.09
C LEU A 136 -4.94 -17.17 11.02
N ASP A 137 -4.39 -17.50 12.19
CA ASP A 137 -3.84 -16.51 13.11
C ASP A 137 -2.65 -15.77 12.49
N PHE A 138 -1.73 -16.49 11.83
CA PHE A 138 -0.63 -15.86 11.07
C PHE A 138 -1.14 -14.97 9.92
N ALA A 139 -2.13 -15.43 9.16
CA ALA A 139 -2.70 -14.65 8.06
C ALA A 139 -3.38 -13.38 8.56
N ARG A 140 -4.06 -13.45 9.72
CA ARG A 140 -4.68 -12.29 10.38
C ARG A 140 -3.63 -11.29 10.86
N GLY A 141 -2.56 -11.76 11.51
CA GLY A 141 -1.44 -10.92 11.92
C GLY A 141 -0.79 -10.19 10.74
N MET A 142 -0.46 -10.94 9.68
CA MET A 142 0.08 -10.38 8.44
C MET A 142 -0.87 -9.39 7.75
N ALA A 143 -2.17 -9.67 7.74
CA ALA A 143 -3.18 -8.76 7.19
C ALA A 143 -3.22 -7.44 7.98
N PHE A 144 -3.20 -7.51 9.31
CA PHE A 144 -3.15 -6.33 10.17
C PHE A 144 -1.84 -5.54 10.03
N ALA A 145 -0.72 -6.25 9.91
CA ALA A 145 0.59 -5.67 9.63
C ALA A 145 0.63 -4.95 8.28
N CYS A 146 0.07 -5.57 7.24
CA CYS A 146 -0.08 -4.95 5.93
C CYS A 146 -0.97 -3.71 6.00
N HIS A 147 -2.12 -3.80 6.65
CA HIS A 147 -3.02 -2.66 6.83
C HIS A 147 -2.34 -1.49 7.56
N THR A 148 -1.69 -1.77 8.69
CA THR A 148 -1.00 -0.76 9.50
C THR A 148 0.16 -0.12 8.73
N PHE A 149 1.07 -0.94 8.20
CA PHE A 149 2.31 -0.45 7.60
C PHE A 149 2.07 0.14 6.21
N TYR A 150 1.28 -0.52 5.37
CA TYR A 150 1.16 -0.17 3.95
C TYR A 150 0.01 0.79 3.70
N THR A 151 -1.20 0.46 4.17
CA THR A 151 -2.42 1.25 3.93
C THR A 151 -2.44 2.50 4.81
N CYS A 152 -2.48 2.34 6.14
CA CYS A 152 -2.49 3.48 7.07
C CYS A 152 -1.18 4.28 7.04
N GLY A 153 -0.06 3.60 6.81
CA GLY A 153 1.25 4.22 6.63
C GLY A 153 1.55 4.72 5.21
N ARG A 154 0.57 4.68 4.30
CA ARG A 154 0.60 5.29 2.95
C ARG A 154 1.89 5.01 2.18
N ALA A 155 2.29 3.74 2.15
CA ALA A 155 3.63 3.34 1.74
C ALA A 155 3.83 3.10 0.22
N VAL A 156 2.76 3.17 -0.59
CA VAL A 156 2.76 2.76 -2.00
C VAL A 156 3.91 3.33 -2.83
N THR A 157 4.30 4.59 -2.60
CA THR A 157 5.30 5.30 -3.41
C THR A 157 6.73 4.82 -3.20
N TRP A 158 7.03 4.17 -2.07
CA TRP A 158 8.40 3.79 -1.70
C TRP A 158 8.56 2.33 -1.25
N PHE A 159 7.47 1.63 -0.90
CA PHE A 159 7.54 0.31 -0.27
C PHE A 159 8.29 -0.73 -1.10
N ASN A 160 8.00 -0.82 -2.41
CA ASN A 160 8.67 -1.77 -3.29
C ASN A 160 10.17 -1.52 -3.41
N THR A 161 10.59 -0.26 -3.37
CA THR A 161 12.00 0.15 -3.37
C THR A 161 12.71 -0.32 -2.11
N ILE A 162 12.03 -0.30 -0.96
CA ILE A 162 12.54 -0.85 0.30
C ILE A 162 12.65 -2.38 0.24
N LEU A 163 11.64 -3.08 -0.27
CA LEU A 163 11.68 -4.53 -0.45
C LEU A 163 12.85 -4.95 -1.35
N GLN A 164 13.09 -4.22 -2.44
CA GLN A 164 14.21 -4.44 -3.34
C GLN A 164 15.55 -4.24 -2.63
N ALA A 165 15.70 -3.13 -1.89
CA ALA A 165 16.91 -2.83 -1.13
C ALA A 165 17.20 -3.91 -0.07
N LEU A 166 16.17 -4.43 0.61
CA LEU A 166 16.29 -5.50 1.59
C LEU A 166 16.46 -6.90 0.96
N LYS A 167 16.04 -7.07 -0.31
CA LYS A 167 15.97 -8.35 -1.04
C LYS A 167 15.04 -9.36 -0.38
N ILE A 168 13.84 -8.91 0.01
CA ILE A 168 12.79 -9.73 0.61
C ILE A 168 11.45 -9.49 -0.06
N ASN A 169 10.54 -10.45 0.07
CA ASN A 169 9.17 -10.32 -0.43
C ASN A 169 8.26 -9.65 0.62
N ALA A 170 7.12 -9.09 0.18
CA ALA A 170 6.17 -8.41 1.05
C ALA A 170 5.60 -9.33 2.14
N SER A 171 5.32 -10.59 1.83
CA SER A 171 4.80 -11.59 2.75
C SER A 171 5.78 -11.89 3.89
N SER A 172 7.08 -11.95 3.61
CA SER A 172 8.10 -12.07 4.65
C SER A 172 8.21 -10.77 5.45
N PHE A 173 8.20 -9.61 4.77
CA PHE A 173 8.23 -8.31 5.42
C PHE A 173 7.08 -8.15 6.44
N PHE A 174 5.84 -8.42 6.05
CA PHE A 174 4.68 -8.26 6.93
C PHE A 174 4.59 -9.34 8.01
N SER A 175 5.14 -10.53 7.77
CA SER A 175 5.32 -11.54 8.83
C SER A 175 6.25 -11.00 9.92
N ASP A 176 7.38 -10.41 9.53
CA ASP A 176 8.33 -9.83 10.46
C ASP A 176 7.77 -8.60 11.18
N PHE A 177 6.98 -7.77 10.47
CA PHE A 177 6.35 -6.59 11.07
C PHE A 177 5.25 -6.97 12.07
N ASP A 178 4.47 -8.03 11.81
CA ASP A 178 3.50 -8.57 12.77
C ASP A 178 4.20 -8.98 14.08
N GLU A 179 5.31 -9.71 14.00
CA GLU A 179 6.12 -10.08 15.18
C GLU A 179 6.62 -8.83 15.93
N TRP A 180 7.11 -7.83 15.21
CA TRP A 180 7.53 -6.55 15.79
C TRP A 180 6.35 -5.82 16.46
N GLN A 181 5.17 -5.79 15.85
CA GLN A 181 3.98 -5.16 16.42
C GLN A 181 3.53 -5.82 17.73
N GLN A 182 3.61 -7.15 17.79
CA GLN A 182 3.30 -7.89 19.01
C GLN A 182 4.28 -7.56 20.14
N CYS A 183 5.57 -7.41 19.83
CA CYS A 183 6.59 -7.05 20.83
C CYS A 183 6.47 -5.59 21.31
N ASN A 184 5.89 -4.71 20.49
CA ASN A 184 5.75 -3.27 20.78
C ASN A 184 4.33 -2.86 21.22
N ASN A 185 3.44 -3.82 21.51
CA ASN A 185 2.06 -3.59 21.94
C ASN A 185 1.22 -2.72 20.99
N CYS A 186 1.45 -2.86 19.68
CA CYS A 186 0.74 -2.15 18.62
C CYS A 186 0.16 -3.11 17.57
N SER A 187 -0.34 -4.26 18.04
CA SER A 187 -0.95 -5.31 17.23
C SER A 187 -2.47 -5.35 17.42
N TYR A 188 -3.17 -6.11 16.58
CA TYR A 188 -4.61 -6.33 16.74
C TYR A 188 -4.96 -7.03 18.08
N ILE A 189 -4.01 -7.75 18.69
CA ILE A 189 -4.21 -8.45 19.97
C ILE A 189 -4.33 -7.45 21.12
N THR A 190 -3.66 -6.30 21.00
CA THR A 190 -3.68 -5.22 21.99
C THR A 190 -4.75 -4.17 21.69
N ASP A 191 -5.72 -4.48 20.80
CA ASP A 191 -6.77 -3.54 20.32
C ASP A 191 -6.19 -2.24 19.75
N PHE A 192 -4.98 -2.31 19.17
CA PHE A 192 -4.41 -1.18 18.45
C PHE A 192 -5.21 -0.92 17.17
N ARG A 193 -5.55 0.34 16.90
CA ARG A 193 -6.37 0.75 15.76
C ARG A 193 -5.61 1.79 14.94
N PRO A 194 -4.90 1.40 13.88
CA PRO A 194 -4.00 2.30 13.17
C PRO A 194 -4.69 3.54 12.59
N GLU A 195 -6.00 3.47 12.33
CA GLU A 195 -6.83 4.58 11.82
C GLU A 195 -7.10 5.66 12.85
N GLU A 196 -6.99 5.35 14.15
CA GLU A 196 -7.20 6.30 15.25
C GLU A 196 -5.91 7.08 15.58
N HIS A 197 -4.79 6.77 14.90
CA HIS A 197 -3.50 7.40 15.10
C HIS A 197 -3.12 8.34 13.95
N PRO A 198 -2.48 9.50 14.23
CA PRO A 198 -1.94 10.36 13.18
C PRO A 198 -0.94 9.62 12.31
N HIS A 199 -0.87 9.96 11.02
CA HIS A 199 0.07 9.33 10.10
C HIS A 199 1.53 9.43 10.60
N LEU A 200 1.90 10.54 11.23
CA LEU A 200 3.24 10.73 11.80
C LEU A 200 3.61 9.66 12.85
N GLU A 201 2.65 9.10 13.58
CA GLU A 201 2.91 8.02 14.54
C GLU A 201 3.15 6.68 13.82
N ILE A 202 2.38 6.40 12.78
CA ILE A 202 2.60 5.23 11.92
C ILE A 202 3.96 5.34 11.20
N GLU A 203 4.34 6.52 10.71
CA GLU A 203 5.64 6.79 10.10
C GLU A 203 6.80 6.48 11.06
N LYS A 204 6.67 6.85 12.34
CA LYS A 204 7.67 6.51 13.37
C LYS A 204 7.78 5.00 13.57
N MET A 205 6.65 4.28 13.57
CA MET A 205 6.65 2.81 13.66
C MET A 205 7.36 2.19 12.44
N GLN A 206 7.06 2.69 11.24
CA GLN A 206 7.73 2.25 10.00
C GLN A 206 9.24 2.45 10.08
N LEU A 207 9.70 3.65 10.46
CA LEU A 207 11.12 3.97 10.56
C LEU A 207 11.83 3.14 11.64
N ASN A 208 11.21 2.92 12.80
CA ASN A 208 11.80 2.10 13.87
C ASN A 208 11.98 0.65 13.41
N PHE A 209 10.93 0.04 12.85
CA PHE A 209 11.01 -1.32 12.32
C PHE A 209 12.03 -1.44 11.20
N LEU A 210 12.03 -0.50 10.25
CA LEU A 210 12.97 -0.53 9.13
C LEU A 210 14.41 -0.37 9.59
N LYS A 211 14.68 0.45 10.62
CA LYS A 211 16.02 0.55 11.20
C LYS A 211 16.53 -0.81 11.65
N GLU A 212 15.73 -1.54 12.44
CA GLU A 212 16.05 -2.89 12.90
C GLU A 212 16.24 -3.85 11.73
N LYS A 213 15.38 -3.78 10.69
CA LYS A 213 15.50 -4.65 9.51
C LYS A 213 16.73 -4.37 8.66
N PHE A 214 17.09 -3.12 8.44
CA PHE A 214 18.32 -2.78 7.73
C PHE A 214 19.56 -3.15 8.55
N GLU A 215 19.49 -3.08 9.88
CA GLU A 215 20.53 -3.60 10.77
C GLU A 215 20.69 -5.12 10.67
N GLU A 216 19.59 -5.87 10.74
CA GLU A 216 19.54 -7.33 10.58
C GLU A 216 20.12 -7.78 9.23
N LYS A 217 19.85 -7.03 8.15
CA LYS A 217 20.38 -7.32 6.81
C LYS A 217 21.79 -6.79 6.55
N HIS A 218 22.47 -6.21 7.54
CA HIS A 218 23.79 -5.58 7.40
C HIS A 218 23.85 -4.48 6.32
N LYS A 219 22.77 -3.70 6.20
CA LYS A 219 22.58 -2.61 5.23
C LYS A 219 22.36 -1.26 5.89
N GLN A 220 22.87 -1.06 7.11
CA GLN A 220 22.73 0.18 7.88
C GLN A 220 23.17 1.42 7.11
N HIS A 221 24.17 1.29 6.24
CA HIS A 221 24.68 2.37 5.40
C HIS A 221 23.64 2.92 4.41
N LEU A 222 22.60 2.15 4.07
CA LEU A 222 21.50 2.61 3.21
C LEU A 222 20.42 3.41 3.96
N PHE A 223 20.41 3.31 5.30
CA PHE A 223 19.30 3.79 6.12
C PHE A 223 19.09 5.32 6.11
N PRO A 224 20.13 6.18 5.93
CA PRO A 224 19.92 7.61 5.74
C PRO A 224 19.02 7.93 4.52
N ALA A 225 19.31 7.34 3.36
CA ALA A 225 18.49 7.53 2.16
C ALA A 225 17.06 6.97 2.34
N VAL A 226 16.93 5.81 3.00
CA VAL A 226 15.62 5.23 3.36
C VAL A 226 14.80 6.19 4.21
N THR A 227 15.43 6.80 5.22
CA THR A 227 14.78 7.75 6.12
C THR A 227 14.31 8.99 5.36
N ASP A 228 15.15 9.53 4.48
CA ASP A 228 14.81 10.71 3.68
C ASP A 228 13.64 10.43 2.74
N ILE A 229 13.67 9.29 2.01
CA ILE A 229 12.58 8.85 1.13
C ILE A 229 11.25 8.79 1.91
N ILE A 230 11.24 8.14 3.07
CA ILE A 230 10.02 7.93 3.85
C ILE A 230 9.51 9.26 4.42
N LYS A 231 10.38 10.07 5.02
CA LYS A 231 9.98 11.36 5.60
C LYS A 231 9.49 12.36 4.56
N LEU A 232 10.13 12.43 3.40
CA LEU A 232 9.68 13.28 2.30
C LEU A 232 8.30 12.85 1.81
N ASN A 233 8.12 11.57 1.47
CA ASN A 233 6.82 11.05 1.04
C ASN A 233 5.74 11.22 2.13
N GLY A 234 6.08 10.98 3.39
CA GLY A 234 5.17 11.14 4.52
C GLY A 234 4.77 12.60 4.76
N ALA A 235 5.69 13.55 4.61
CA ALA A 235 5.40 14.97 4.71
C ALA A 235 4.47 15.45 3.58
N PHE A 236 4.71 15.03 2.33
CA PHE A 236 3.79 15.30 1.21
C PHE A 236 2.41 14.68 1.45
N SER A 237 2.36 13.48 2.03
CA SER A 237 1.11 12.82 2.33
C SER A 237 0.31 13.54 3.42
N ARG A 238 0.96 14.01 4.50
CA ARG A 238 0.31 14.81 5.53
C ARG A 238 -0.12 16.19 5.04
N LEU A 239 0.67 16.83 4.18
CA LEU A 239 0.25 18.08 3.54
C LEU A 239 -1.05 17.88 2.75
N THR A 240 -1.13 16.84 1.92
CA THR A 240 -2.28 16.60 1.05
C THR A 240 -3.52 16.07 1.78
N ALA A 241 -3.36 15.21 2.78
CA ALA A 241 -4.48 14.59 3.49
C ALA A 241 -4.88 15.32 4.79
N GLU A 242 -3.94 15.97 5.46
CA GLU A 242 -4.12 16.56 6.81
C GLU A 242 -3.87 18.08 6.82
N ASN A 243 -3.51 18.67 5.67
CA ASN A 243 -3.15 20.09 5.53
C ASN A 243 -2.02 20.52 6.49
N GLU A 244 -1.07 19.61 6.73
CA GLU A 244 0.08 19.83 7.62
C GLU A 244 1.33 20.20 6.81
N GLU A 245 1.77 21.46 6.91
CA GLU A 245 3.10 21.85 6.45
C GLU A 245 4.19 21.29 7.38
N ALA A 246 5.34 20.95 6.83
CA ALA A 246 6.46 20.41 7.59
C ALA A 246 7.79 21.03 7.16
N VAL A 247 8.73 21.10 8.11
CA VAL A 247 10.15 21.27 7.82
C VAL A 247 10.85 19.99 8.26
N ILE A 248 11.56 19.35 7.33
CA ILE A 248 12.25 18.09 7.58
C ILE A 248 13.73 18.21 7.22
N GLU A 249 14.57 17.56 8.01
CA GLU A 249 15.99 17.41 7.71
C GLU A 249 16.19 16.16 6.85
N THR A 250 16.93 16.31 5.76
CA THR A 250 17.33 15.22 4.87
C THR A 250 18.85 15.14 4.79
N SER A 251 19.36 13.94 4.58
CA SER A 251 20.79 13.63 4.40
C SER A 251 21.26 13.81 2.95
N TYR A 252 20.31 13.79 2.01
CA TYR A 252 20.51 14.04 0.59
C TYR A 252 19.64 15.19 0.11
N ASN A 253 20.01 15.77 -1.03
CA ASN A 253 19.21 16.78 -1.69
C ASN A 253 17.82 16.19 -2.08
N PRO A 254 16.70 16.86 -1.77
CA PRO A 254 15.36 16.36 -2.09
C PRO A 254 15.13 16.14 -3.59
N GLU A 255 15.79 16.90 -4.48
CA GLU A 255 15.70 16.69 -5.93
C GLU A 255 16.28 15.32 -6.34
N ASP A 256 17.38 14.91 -5.72
CA ASP A 256 17.98 13.60 -5.96
C ASP A 256 17.09 12.48 -5.41
N ILE A 257 16.45 12.69 -4.26
CA ILE A 257 15.54 11.71 -3.64
C ILE A 257 14.29 11.47 -4.50
N PHE A 258 13.74 12.52 -5.13
CA PHE A 258 12.58 12.36 -6.04
C PHE A 258 12.97 11.95 -7.45
N SER A 259 14.26 11.90 -7.76
CA SER A 259 14.72 11.44 -9.06
C SER A 259 14.49 9.93 -9.25
N PRO A 260 14.44 9.45 -10.51
CA PRO A 260 14.40 8.02 -10.80
C PRO A 260 15.60 7.23 -10.22
N TYR A 261 16.71 7.88 -9.85
CA TYR A 261 17.86 7.20 -9.27
C TYR A 261 17.55 6.60 -7.89
N ALA A 262 16.67 7.23 -7.12
CA ALA A 262 16.27 6.76 -5.79
C ALA A 262 15.45 5.45 -5.84
N MET A 263 14.96 5.04 -7.01
CA MET A 263 14.26 3.76 -7.21
C MET A 263 15.17 2.55 -6.92
N ASN A 264 16.50 2.71 -7.00
CA ASN A 264 17.46 1.71 -6.56
C ASN A 264 18.34 2.31 -5.45
N ILE A 265 17.93 2.12 -4.20
CA ILE A 265 18.58 2.72 -3.01
C ILE A 265 20.08 2.37 -2.94
N THR A 266 20.48 1.15 -3.28
CA THR A 266 21.90 0.77 -3.27
C THR A 266 22.68 1.60 -4.28
N SER A 267 22.21 1.67 -5.52
CA SER A 267 22.87 2.48 -6.55
C SER A 267 22.83 3.97 -6.21
N PHE A 268 21.73 4.46 -5.64
CA PHE A 268 21.60 5.85 -5.21
C PHE A 268 22.68 6.23 -4.20
N VAL A 269 22.79 5.48 -3.11
CA VAL A 269 23.77 5.74 -2.04
C VAL A 269 25.21 5.65 -2.53
N GLU A 270 25.50 4.77 -3.49
CA GLU A 270 26.84 4.60 -4.07
C GLU A 270 27.26 5.74 -5.01
N ASN A 271 26.30 6.45 -5.62
CA ASN A 271 26.58 7.39 -6.71
C ASN A 271 26.17 8.85 -6.41
N VAL A 272 25.33 9.08 -5.40
CA VAL A 272 24.87 10.41 -5.01
C VAL A 272 25.61 10.85 -3.75
N THR A 273 26.07 12.10 -3.76
CA THR A 273 26.79 12.67 -2.62
C THR A 273 25.79 13.14 -1.57
N MET A 274 26.07 12.85 -0.30
CA MET A 274 25.26 13.38 0.81
C MET A 274 25.42 14.89 0.91
N GLU A 275 24.28 15.58 1.02
CA GLU A 275 24.18 17.01 1.24
C GLU A 275 23.03 17.22 2.23
N ASN A 276 23.37 17.60 3.46
CA ASN A 276 22.34 17.83 4.48
C ASN A 276 21.51 19.05 4.10
N CYS A 277 20.19 18.86 4.01
CA CYS A 277 19.25 19.93 3.66
C CYS A 277 18.14 20.05 4.70
N SER A 278 17.72 21.29 4.96
CA SER A 278 16.46 21.57 5.64
C SER A 278 15.41 21.87 4.58
N VAL A 279 14.37 21.05 4.47
CA VAL A 279 13.39 21.10 3.39
C VAL A 279 12.01 21.48 3.95
N LYS A 280 11.42 22.56 3.46
CA LYS A 280 10.04 22.94 3.77
C LYS A 280 9.08 22.34 2.73
N ILE A 281 8.05 21.64 3.20
CA ILE A 281 6.92 21.11 2.41
C ILE A 281 5.68 21.98 2.65
N PHE A 282 5.05 22.48 1.57
CA PHE A 282 3.96 23.45 1.64
C PHE A 282 3.07 23.43 0.40
N PHE A 283 1.88 24.06 0.45
CA PHE A 283 1.07 24.28 -0.75
C PHE A 283 1.52 25.54 -1.51
N ASN A 284 1.84 25.40 -2.79
CA ASN A 284 2.07 26.48 -3.72
C ASN A 284 0.90 26.55 -4.70
N ARG A 285 -0.01 27.53 -4.52
CA ARG A 285 -1.21 27.70 -5.36
C ARG A 285 -2.03 26.40 -5.49
N ASP A 286 -2.33 25.79 -4.34
CA ASP A 286 -3.11 24.54 -4.20
C ASP A 286 -2.41 23.27 -4.71
N GLU A 287 -1.17 23.35 -5.19
CA GLU A 287 -0.34 22.19 -5.50
C GLU A 287 0.71 21.96 -4.40
N PRO A 288 0.94 20.72 -3.96
CA PRO A 288 1.96 20.44 -2.97
C PRO A 288 3.37 20.65 -3.58
N ASP A 289 4.23 21.36 -2.86
CA ASP A 289 5.55 21.80 -3.32
C ASP A 289 6.59 21.74 -2.18
N PHE A 290 7.87 21.87 -2.51
CA PHE A 290 8.95 21.96 -1.54
C PHE A 290 9.97 23.05 -1.85
N LYS A 291 10.70 23.49 -0.82
CA LYS A 291 11.89 24.35 -0.98
C LYS A 291 12.97 24.02 0.03
N ILE A 292 14.23 24.13 -0.39
CA ILE A 292 15.40 24.05 0.49
C ILE A 292 15.57 25.39 1.20
N LEU A 293 15.82 25.37 2.52
CA LEU A 293 15.97 26.54 3.39
C LEU A 293 17.43 26.98 3.57
#